data_AF-A0AAX6NE42-F1
#
_entry.id   AF-A0AAX6NE42-F1
#
_cell.length_a   1.000
_cell.length_b   1.000
_cell.length_c   1.000
_cell.angle_alpha   90.00
_cell.angle_beta   90.00
_cell.angle_gamma   90.00
#
_symmetry.space_group_name_H-M   'P 1'
#
loop_
_entity.id
_entity.type
_entity.pdbx_description
1 polymer ?
#
loop_
_entity_poly.entity_id
_entity_poly.type
_entity_poly.pdbx_seq_one_letter_code
_entity_poly.pdbx_strand_id
1 'polypeptide(L)'
;MSKALEQLEDECREAYTKHTDINKYERTYNDVKKALKTIAVDVDEQIIFCTEFIAGSASFGLFILTNRQFIVTKPKFARVEVEYYPFDKIKTVKYKKTIIWSLVQIYVDSDKDVEFTHSKCDKIVNVINEAINNYKYPKKELNEKEQKDNNSEKVDKPDPISEIERLGSLLEKQLITEEEFQLLKTKVINSL
;
A
#
# COMPACT_ATOMS: atom_id res chain seq x y z
N MET A 1 22.11 -2.20 9.96
CA MET A 1 22.61 -0.81 9.77
C MET A 1 21.43 -0.03 9.22
N SER A 2 21.14 1.15 9.76
CA SER A 2 20.00 1.96 9.30
C SER A 2 20.40 2.89 8.17
N LYS A 3 19.43 3.24 7.32
CA LYS A 3 19.62 4.19 6.21
C LYS A 3 20.09 5.55 6.71
N ALA A 4 20.96 6.18 5.93
CA ALA A 4 21.31 7.58 6.13
C ALA A 4 20.09 8.47 5.85
N LEU A 5 20.05 9.66 6.47
CA LEU A 5 18.93 10.59 6.29
C LEU A 5 18.74 10.98 4.82
N GLU A 6 19.82 11.22 4.09
CA GLU A 6 19.76 11.57 2.66
C GLU A 6 19.10 10.45 1.84
N GLN A 7 19.48 9.19 2.09
CA GLN A 7 18.87 8.04 1.45
C GLN A 7 17.38 7.90 1.79
N LEU A 8 16.99 8.09 3.05
CA LEU A 8 15.58 8.09 3.46
C LEU A 8 14.79 9.19 2.76
N GLU A 9 15.40 10.38 2.64
CA GLU A 9 14.78 11.52 1.99
C GLU A 9 14.52 11.25 0.50
N ASP A 10 15.51 10.71 -0.20
CA ASP A 10 15.42 10.40 -1.63
C ASP A 10 14.38 9.31 -1.91
N GLU A 11 14.41 8.21 -1.15
CA GLU A 11 13.44 7.11 -1.31
C GLU A 11 12.01 7.54 -0.94
N CYS A 12 11.84 8.35 0.11
CA CYS A 12 10.53 8.91 0.43
C CYS A 12 10.00 9.77 -0.70
N ARG A 13 10.85 10.59 -1.32
CA ARG A 13 10.47 11.45 -2.45
C ARG A 13 10.12 10.64 -3.69
N GLU A 14 10.89 9.61 -3.99
CA GLU A 14 10.60 8.69 -5.09
C GLU A 14 9.25 7.98 -4.87
N ALA A 15 9.04 7.41 -3.68
CA ALA A 15 7.78 6.79 -3.31
C ALA A 15 6.61 7.79 -3.37
N TYR A 16 6.81 9.02 -2.91
CA TYR A 16 5.80 10.07 -2.97
C TYR A 16 5.38 10.37 -4.42
N THR A 17 6.36 10.44 -5.32
CA THR A 17 6.18 10.74 -6.76
C THR A 17 5.53 9.57 -7.52
N LYS A 18 5.88 8.34 -7.16
CA LYS A 18 5.29 7.13 -7.77
C LYS A 18 3.77 7.04 -7.57
N HIS A 19 3.28 7.59 -6.46
CA HIS A 19 1.87 7.58 -6.08
C HIS A 19 1.23 8.98 -6.19
N THR A 20 1.51 9.73 -7.26
CA THR A 20 0.97 11.09 -7.51
C THR A 20 -0.55 11.15 -7.61
N ASP A 21 -1.20 10.03 -7.89
CA ASP A 21 -2.64 9.88 -7.92
C ASP A 21 -3.27 9.86 -6.50
N ILE A 22 -2.43 9.63 -5.48
CA ILE A 22 -2.71 9.75 -4.05
C ILE A 22 -2.16 11.08 -3.51
N ASN A 23 -0.92 11.40 -3.87
CA ASN A 23 -0.12 12.51 -3.38
C ASN A 23 -0.18 13.72 -4.31
N LYS A 24 -0.89 14.79 -3.91
CA LYS A 24 -1.16 15.94 -4.80
C LYS A 24 -0.13 17.08 -4.77
N TYR A 25 0.74 17.19 -3.77
CA TYR A 25 1.59 18.38 -3.58
C TYR A 25 2.99 18.05 -3.02
N GLU A 26 4.07 18.44 -3.71
CA GLU A 26 5.45 18.40 -3.18
C GLU A 26 5.69 19.38 -2.00
N ARG A 27 4.82 20.37 -1.83
CA ARG A 27 5.08 21.59 -1.04
C ARG A 27 5.20 21.37 0.48
N THR A 28 4.75 20.24 1.03
CA THR A 28 4.78 19.92 2.46
C THR A 28 5.95 19.04 2.91
N TYR A 29 6.85 18.64 1.99
CA TYR A 29 8.01 17.80 2.30
C TYR A 29 8.95 18.34 3.40
N ASN A 30 8.98 19.66 3.63
CA ASN A 30 9.78 20.23 4.72
C ASN A 30 9.30 19.81 6.12
N ASP A 31 8.00 19.52 6.30
CA ASP A 31 7.47 18.98 7.56
C ASP A 31 7.80 17.48 7.71
N VAL A 32 7.84 16.76 6.58
CA VAL A 32 8.32 15.36 6.47
C VAL A 32 9.77 15.24 6.91
N LYS A 33 10.65 16.16 6.50
CA LYS A 33 12.10 16.13 6.83
C LYS A 33 12.38 16.07 8.33
N LYS A 34 11.56 16.72 9.17
CA LYS A 34 11.72 16.65 10.63
C LYS A 34 11.35 15.26 11.17
N ALA A 35 10.29 14.65 10.62
CA ALA A 35 9.89 13.30 10.97
C ALA A 35 10.92 12.25 10.51
N LEU A 36 11.50 12.40 9.31
CA LEU A 36 12.52 11.48 8.78
C LEU A 36 13.80 11.42 9.62
N LYS A 37 14.15 12.48 10.35
CA LYS A 37 15.27 12.46 11.30
C LYS A 37 15.05 11.54 12.51
N THR A 38 13.80 11.17 12.77
CA THR A 38 13.40 10.38 13.95
C THR A 38 13.06 8.94 13.62
N ILE A 39 13.00 8.58 12.33
CA ILE A 39 12.75 7.20 11.90
C ILE A 39 14.06 6.44 11.73
N ALA A 40 14.00 5.13 11.92
CA ALA A 40 15.04 4.19 11.59
C ALA A 40 14.46 3.12 10.66
N VAL A 41 15.03 3.03 9.45
CA VAL A 41 14.69 2.00 8.45
C VAL A 41 15.98 1.28 8.12
N ASP A 42 15.96 -0.04 8.04
CA ASP A 42 17.16 -0.80 7.72
C ASP A 42 17.60 -0.57 6.26
N VAL A 43 18.90 -0.66 5.99
CA VAL A 43 19.47 -0.39 4.65
C VAL A 43 18.86 -1.27 3.55
N ASP A 44 18.45 -2.50 3.88
CA ASP A 44 17.85 -3.47 2.96
C ASP A 44 16.31 -3.38 2.86
N GLU A 45 15.67 -2.56 3.69
CA GLU A 45 14.23 -2.35 3.71
C GLU A 45 13.86 -1.24 2.71
N GLN A 46 12.92 -1.50 1.80
CA GLN A 46 12.56 -0.55 0.73
C GLN A 46 11.31 0.24 1.09
N ILE A 47 11.33 1.56 0.86
CA ILE A 47 10.13 2.40 1.01
C ILE A 47 9.24 2.24 -0.24
N ILE A 48 8.03 1.74 -0.04
CA ILE A 48 7.05 1.47 -1.11
C ILE A 48 6.13 2.67 -1.32
N PHE A 49 5.72 3.30 -0.22
CA PHE A 49 4.76 4.39 -0.24
C PHE A 49 5.00 5.35 0.93
N CYS A 50 4.75 6.63 0.68
CA CYS A 50 4.88 7.68 1.65
C CYS A 50 3.77 8.70 1.41
N THR A 51 3.03 9.06 2.46
CA THR A 51 1.98 10.07 2.41
C THR A 51 1.86 10.80 3.73
N GLU A 52 1.43 12.05 3.66
CA GLU A 52 1.00 12.79 4.82
C GLU A 52 -0.46 12.47 5.14
N PHE A 53 -0.84 12.64 6.39
CA PHE A 53 -2.23 12.53 6.82
C PHE A 53 -2.55 13.56 7.90
N ILE A 54 -3.84 13.82 8.10
CA ILE A 54 -4.29 14.75 9.15
C ILE A 54 -4.26 14.02 10.50
N ALA A 55 -3.37 14.45 11.40
CA ALA A 55 -3.15 13.86 12.73
C ALA A 55 -3.85 14.62 13.88
N GLY A 56 -4.64 15.65 13.55
CA GLY A 56 -5.36 16.50 14.49
C GLY A 56 -5.97 17.73 13.80
N SER A 57 -6.48 18.69 14.57
CA SER A 57 -7.16 19.89 14.04
C SER A 57 -6.25 20.85 13.27
N ALA A 58 -4.93 20.81 13.47
CA ALA A 58 -3.97 21.68 12.79
C ALA A 58 -2.59 21.02 12.57
N SER A 59 -2.51 19.69 12.68
CA SER A 59 -1.24 18.97 12.61
C SER A 59 -1.30 17.83 11.60
N PHE A 60 -0.21 17.66 10.86
CA PHE A 60 -0.02 16.58 9.91
C PHE A 60 0.93 15.54 10.48
N GLY A 61 0.63 14.27 10.22
CA GLY A 61 1.50 13.14 10.47
C GLY A 61 2.04 12.58 9.16
N LEU A 62 3.04 11.72 9.27
CA LEU A 62 3.63 11.00 8.14
C LEU A 62 3.33 9.52 8.26
N PHE A 63 2.84 8.93 7.17
CA PHE A 63 2.68 7.49 7.02
C PHE A 63 3.68 6.99 5.99
N ILE A 64 4.58 6.10 6.41
CA ILE A 64 5.55 5.43 5.54
C ILE A 64 5.21 3.96 5.51
N LEU A 65 5.15 3.39 4.33
CA LEU A 65 4.99 1.97 4.10
C LEU A 65 6.27 1.44 3.47
N THR A 66 6.85 0.42 4.09
CA THR A 66 7.99 -0.29 3.55
C THR A 66 7.58 -1.66 3.03
N ASN A 67 8.54 -2.46 2.57
CA ASN A 67 8.32 -3.86 2.26
C ASN A 67 8.23 -4.80 3.49
N ARG A 68 8.29 -4.28 4.72
CA ARG A 68 8.27 -5.09 5.97
C ARG A 68 7.27 -4.61 7.02
N GLN A 69 7.00 -3.31 7.05
CA GLN A 69 6.22 -2.66 8.09
C GLN A 69 5.60 -1.37 7.56
N PHE A 70 4.72 -0.77 8.36
CA PHE A 70 4.43 0.65 8.22
C PHE A 70 4.90 1.41 9.45
N ILE A 71 5.24 2.67 9.23
CA ILE A 71 5.77 3.59 10.22
C ILE A 71 4.85 4.80 10.23
N VAL A 72 4.41 5.17 11.43
CA VAL A 72 3.55 6.33 11.63
C VAL A 72 4.29 7.34 12.47
N THR A 73 4.39 8.57 11.98
CA THR A 73 4.89 9.68 12.76
C THR A 73 3.76 10.66 13.03
N LYS A 74 3.65 11.11 14.29
CA LYS A 74 2.66 12.10 14.70
C LYS A 74 3.34 13.17 15.55
N PRO A 75 3.06 14.46 15.32
CA PRO A 75 3.53 15.50 16.21
C PRO A 75 2.80 15.42 17.55
N LYS A 76 3.55 15.45 18.66
CA LYS A 76 3.04 15.41 20.03
C LYS A 76 3.77 16.43 20.88
N PHE A 77 3.09 17.55 21.15
CA PHE A 77 3.66 18.71 21.82
C PHE A 77 5.02 19.13 21.19
N ALA A 78 6.11 19.02 21.95
CA ALA A 78 7.46 19.42 21.53
C ALA A 78 8.25 18.30 20.81
N ARG A 79 7.68 17.10 20.64
CA ARG A 79 8.38 15.92 20.09
C ARG A 79 7.59 15.30 18.94
N VAL A 80 8.27 14.47 18.15
CA VAL A 80 7.65 13.59 17.16
C VAL A 80 7.54 12.21 17.79
N GLU A 81 6.33 11.66 17.84
CA GLU A 81 6.08 10.26 18.24
C GLU A 81 6.20 9.40 16.98
N VAL A 82 6.94 8.30 17.06
CA VAL A 82 7.16 7.36 15.96
C VAL A 82 6.71 5.98 16.42
N GLU A 83 5.80 5.38 15.66
CA GLU A 83 5.25 4.06 15.92
C GLU A 83 5.58 3.13 14.72
N TYR A 84 6.06 1.93 15.00
CA TYR A 84 6.46 0.93 14.01
C TYR A 84 5.54 -0.28 14.09
N TYR A 85 5.02 -0.73 12.96
CA TYR A 85 4.05 -1.81 12.88
C TYR A 85 4.47 -2.84 11.83
N PRO A 86 5.16 -3.91 12.25
CA PRO A 86 5.48 -5.04 11.38
C PRO A 86 4.23 -5.64 10.75
N PHE A 87 4.33 -6.08 9.50
CA PHE A 87 3.20 -6.67 8.77
C PHE A 87 2.64 -7.94 9.40
N ASP A 88 3.46 -8.67 10.16
CA ASP A 88 3.03 -9.85 10.93
C ASP A 88 2.02 -9.50 12.03
N LYS A 89 2.01 -8.25 12.50
CA LYS A 89 1.05 -7.76 13.51
C LYS A 89 -0.21 -7.19 12.89
N ILE A 90 -0.36 -7.16 11.57
CA ILE A 90 -1.54 -6.58 10.91
C ILE A 90 -2.60 -7.65 10.68
N LYS A 91 -3.78 -7.43 11.25
CA LYS A 91 -4.96 -8.30 11.07
C LYS A 91 -5.73 -7.93 9.81
N THR A 92 -5.98 -6.64 9.62
CA THR A 92 -6.85 -6.17 8.54
C THR A 92 -6.66 -4.68 8.30
N VAL A 93 -6.83 -4.28 7.04
CA VAL A 93 -6.79 -2.88 6.62
C VAL A 93 -8.08 -2.58 5.87
N LYS A 94 -8.81 -1.55 6.31
CA LYS A 94 -10.08 -1.12 5.74
C LYS A 94 -10.10 0.38 5.57
N TYR A 95 -11.03 0.87 4.76
CA TYR A 95 -11.38 2.28 4.80
C TYR A 95 -12.86 2.44 5.14
N LYS A 96 -13.17 3.52 5.83
CA LYS A 96 -14.53 3.95 6.10
C LYS A 96 -14.76 5.30 5.43
N LYS A 97 -15.67 5.31 4.46
CA LYS A 97 -16.09 6.54 3.78
C LYS A 97 -17.42 6.99 4.35
N THR A 98 -17.44 8.19 4.90
CA THR A 98 -18.65 8.91 5.28
C THR A 98 -18.85 10.09 4.32
N ILE A 99 -20.01 10.76 4.40
CA ILE A 99 -20.31 11.93 3.55
C ILE A 99 -19.26 13.04 3.75
N ILE A 100 -18.70 13.16 4.95
CA ILE A 100 -17.85 14.29 5.34
C ILE A 100 -16.37 13.86 5.45
N TRP A 101 -16.08 12.61 5.87
CA TRP A 101 -14.72 12.15 6.16
C TRP A 101 -14.44 10.78 5.52
N SER A 102 -13.23 10.59 5.01
CA SER A 102 -12.71 9.28 4.59
C SER A 102 -11.56 8.88 5.50
N LEU A 103 -11.67 7.72 6.13
CA LEU A 103 -10.74 7.22 7.14
C LEU A 103 -10.08 5.92 6.66
N VAL A 104 -8.75 5.84 6.77
CA VAL A 104 -8.01 4.58 6.71
C VAL A 104 -7.97 3.99 8.12
N GLN A 105 -8.29 2.70 8.25
CA GLN A 105 -8.30 1.97 9.51
C GLN A 105 -7.42 0.72 9.39
N ILE A 106 -6.39 0.62 10.22
CA ILE A 106 -5.46 -0.51 10.27
C ILE A 106 -5.62 -1.18 11.63
N TYR A 107 -6.14 -2.40 11.60
CA TYR A 107 -6.35 -3.22 12.78
C TYR A 107 -5.11 -4.07 13.02
N VAL A 108 -4.52 -3.93 14.20
CA VAL A 108 -3.28 -4.61 14.57
C VAL A 108 -3.50 -5.56 15.73
N ASP A 109 -2.58 -6.51 15.92
CA ASP A 109 -2.54 -7.40 17.07
C ASP A 109 -1.93 -6.70 18.29
N SER A 110 -2.53 -5.56 18.64
CA SER A 110 -2.20 -4.75 19.82
C SER A 110 -3.46 -4.03 20.29
N ASP A 111 -3.41 -3.42 21.47
CA ASP A 111 -4.55 -2.68 22.02
C ASP A 111 -4.88 -1.38 21.28
N LYS A 112 -4.06 -0.97 20.30
CA LYS A 112 -4.21 0.30 19.58
C LYS A 112 -4.25 0.10 18.08
N ASP A 113 -5.45 0.21 17.51
CA ASP A 113 -5.64 0.36 16.07
C ASP A 113 -5.11 1.71 15.59
N VAL A 114 -4.70 1.75 14.32
CA VAL A 114 -4.20 2.97 13.68
C VAL A 114 -5.28 3.51 12.75
N GLU A 115 -5.69 4.75 12.98
CA GLU A 115 -6.67 5.44 12.14
C GLU A 115 -6.14 6.80 11.68
N PHE A 116 -6.36 7.13 10.41
CA PHE A 116 -6.04 8.45 9.89
C PHE A 116 -6.91 8.85 8.70
N THR A 117 -7.09 10.16 8.51
CA THR A 117 -7.92 10.72 7.43
C THR A 117 -7.07 11.00 6.19
N HIS A 118 -7.55 10.57 5.02
CA HIS A 118 -6.96 10.91 3.74
C HIS A 118 -8.02 11.05 2.64
N SER A 119 -7.77 11.87 1.62
CA SER A 119 -8.76 12.08 0.53
C SER A 119 -8.90 10.88 -0.42
N LYS A 120 -7.93 9.96 -0.39
CA LYS A 120 -7.77 8.80 -1.28
C LYS A 120 -7.64 7.49 -0.51
N CYS A 121 -8.47 7.29 0.52
CA CYS A 121 -8.37 6.14 1.42
C CYS A 121 -8.47 4.78 0.71
N ASP A 122 -9.32 4.66 -0.30
CA ASP A 122 -9.49 3.44 -1.09
C ASP A 122 -8.15 3.02 -1.73
N LYS A 123 -7.46 3.96 -2.35
CA LYS A 123 -6.15 3.72 -2.97
C LYS A 123 -5.07 3.38 -1.96
N ILE A 124 -5.03 4.11 -0.84
CA ILE A 124 -4.07 3.84 0.23
C ILE A 124 -4.27 2.43 0.79
N VAL A 125 -5.51 2.02 1.07
CA VAL A 125 -5.81 0.67 1.55
C VAL A 125 -5.36 -0.39 0.55
N ASN A 126 -5.55 -0.16 -0.74
CA ASN A 126 -5.08 -1.08 -1.78
C ASN A 126 -3.55 -1.21 -1.77
N VAL A 127 -2.82 -0.09 -1.71
CA VAL A 127 -1.35 -0.09 -1.66
C VAL A 127 -0.83 -0.81 -0.40
N ILE A 128 -1.46 -0.59 0.76
CA ILE A 128 -1.09 -1.27 2.00
C ILE A 128 -1.35 -2.77 1.88
N ASN A 129 -2.53 -3.18 1.42
CA ASN A 129 -2.88 -4.59 1.27
C ASN A 129 -1.96 -5.30 0.26
N GLU A 130 -1.60 -4.62 -0.83
CA GLU A 130 -0.64 -5.14 -1.80
C GLU A 130 0.74 -5.36 -1.17
N ALA A 131 1.26 -4.39 -0.41
CA ALA A 131 2.54 -4.53 0.28
C ALA A 131 2.52 -5.68 1.31
N ILE A 132 1.46 -5.78 2.11
CA ILE A 132 1.29 -6.89 3.07
C ILE A 132 1.24 -8.24 2.35
N ASN A 133 0.50 -8.33 1.25
CA ASN A 133 0.41 -9.56 0.47
C ASN A 133 1.76 -9.95 -0.13
N ASN A 134 2.50 -9.00 -0.69
CA ASN A 134 3.84 -9.24 -1.25
C ASN A 134 4.84 -9.68 -0.18
N TYR A 135 4.70 -9.21 1.07
CA TYR A 135 5.52 -9.65 2.20
C TYR A 135 5.15 -11.06 2.70
N LYS A 136 3.86 -11.33 2.91
CA LYS A 136 3.38 -12.62 3.44
C LYS A 136 3.45 -13.75 2.42
N TYR A 137 3.25 -13.41 1.15
CA TYR A 137 3.24 -14.33 0.03
C TYR A 137 4.16 -13.79 -1.07
N PRO A 138 5.48 -13.77 -0.83
CA PRO A 138 6.42 -13.32 -1.84
C PRO A 138 6.21 -14.17 -3.08
N LYS A 139 5.78 -13.53 -4.17
CA LYS A 139 5.74 -14.19 -5.46
C LYS A 139 7.17 -14.65 -5.72
N LYS A 140 7.39 -15.96 -5.75
CA LYS A 140 8.62 -16.48 -6.32
C LYS A 140 8.66 -15.90 -7.72
N GLU A 141 9.57 -14.97 -7.96
CA GLU A 141 9.99 -14.67 -9.31
C GLU A 141 10.48 -16.00 -9.87
N LEU A 142 9.58 -16.73 -10.54
CA LEU A 142 10.00 -17.66 -11.58
C LEU A 142 10.86 -16.78 -12.47
N ASN A 143 12.15 -17.11 -12.54
CA ASN A 143 13.12 -16.38 -13.34
C ASN A 143 12.60 -16.23 -14.78
N GLU A 144 11.86 -15.17 -15.07
CA GLU A 144 11.71 -14.62 -16.41
C GLU A 144 12.93 -13.75 -16.67
N LYS A 145 14.10 -14.40 -16.58
CA LYS A 145 15.25 -14.01 -17.38
C LYS A 145 15.09 -14.69 -18.73
N GLU A 146 14.13 -14.23 -19.52
CA GLU A 146 14.21 -14.38 -20.96
C GLU A 146 13.39 -13.27 -21.62
N GLN A 147 14.11 -12.46 -22.40
CA GLN A 147 13.63 -11.51 -23.41
C GLN A 147 13.22 -10.11 -22.94
N LYS A 148 14.26 -9.27 -22.81
CA LYS A 148 14.23 -7.97 -23.51
C LYS A 148 13.96 -8.22 -24.99
N ASP A 149 12.87 -7.68 -25.54
CA ASP A 149 12.95 -6.67 -26.60
C ASP A 149 11.56 -6.21 -27.07
N ASN A 150 11.40 -4.88 -27.05
CA ASN A 150 10.61 -4.04 -27.95
C ASN A 150 9.07 -4.14 -28.03
N ASN A 151 8.50 -2.93 -27.89
CA ASN A 151 7.34 -2.37 -28.59
C ASN A 151 5.91 -2.57 -28.06
N SER A 152 5.37 -1.41 -27.65
CA SER A 152 4.14 -0.79 -28.17
C SER A 152 2.78 -1.31 -27.67
N GLU A 153 2.08 -0.38 -27.03
CA GLU A 153 0.62 -0.16 -27.04
C GLU A 153 -0.25 -1.27 -27.65
N LYS A 154 -1.14 -1.85 -26.81
CA LYS A 154 -2.58 -1.94 -27.09
C LYS A 154 -3.37 -2.28 -25.83
N VAL A 155 -4.37 -1.45 -25.57
CA VAL A 155 -5.46 -1.74 -24.63
C VAL A 155 -6.34 -2.80 -25.30
N ASP A 156 -6.05 -4.06 -25.06
CA ASP A 156 -6.93 -5.16 -25.47
C ASP A 156 -7.88 -5.49 -24.31
N LYS A 157 -9.18 -5.50 -24.62
CA LYS A 157 -10.21 -6.04 -23.72
C LYS A 157 -9.80 -7.48 -23.34
N PRO A 158 -9.86 -7.87 -22.07
CA PRO A 158 -9.49 -9.22 -21.67
C PRO A 158 -10.38 -10.24 -22.39
N ASP A 159 -9.75 -11.19 -23.09
CA ASP A 159 -10.40 -12.31 -23.74
C ASP A 159 -11.17 -13.13 -22.68
N PRO A 160 -12.49 -13.36 -22.85
CA PRO A 160 -13.29 -14.12 -21.89
C PRO A 160 -12.72 -15.51 -21.56
N ILE A 161 -11.95 -16.13 -22.47
CA ILE A 161 -11.26 -17.39 -22.18
C ILE A 161 -10.16 -17.19 -21.12
N SER A 162 -9.33 -16.15 -21.28
CA SER A 162 -8.28 -15.80 -20.31
C SER A 162 -8.84 -15.48 -18.92
N GLU A 163 -10.03 -14.87 -18.85
CA GLU A 163 -10.69 -14.55 -17.59
C GLU A 163 -11.26 -15.81 -16.91
N ILE A 164 -11.76 -16.78 -17.69
CA ILE A 164 -12.19 -18.08 -17.15
C ILE A 164 -11.00 -18.89 -16.61
N GLU A 165 -9.87 -18.88 -17.30
CA GLU A 165 -8.63 -19.51 -16.81
C GLU A 165 -8.14 -18.87 -15.51
N ARG A 166 -8.22 -17.54 -15.42
CA ARG A 166 -7.92 -16.79 -14.18
C ARG A 166 -8.83 -17.23 -13.03
N LEU A 167 -10.14 -17.34 -13.27
CA LEU A 167 -11.11 -17.81 -12.28
C LEU A 167 -10.82 -19.26 -11.84
N GLY A 168 -10.41 -20.14 -12.77
CA GLY A 168 -10.05 -21.53 -12.46
C GLY A 168 -8.84 -21.61 -11.53
N SER A 169 -7.83 -20.76 -11.76
CA SER A 169 -6.66 -20.67 -10.87
C SER A 169 -7.03 -20.18 -9.47
N LEU A 170 -8.04 -19.30 -9.34
CA LEU A 170 -8.51 -18.85 -8.02
C LEU A 170 -9.22 -19.97 -7.25
N LEU A 171 -10.00 -20.81 -7.94
CA LEU A 171 -10.65 -21.99 -7.35
C LEU A 171 -9.62 -23.05 -6.90
N GLU A 172 -8.64 -23.39 -7.74
CA GLU A 172 -7.58 -24.34 -7.39
C GLU A 172 -6.76 -23.89 -6.17
N LYS A 173 -6.59 -22.57 -6.02
CA LYS A 173 -5.93 -21.96 -4.86
C LYS A 173 -6.83 -21.79 -3.64
N GLN A 174 -8.07 -22.29 -3.70
CA GLN A 174 -9.09 -22.17 -2.65
C GLN A 174 -9.36 -20.72 -2.21
N LEU A 175 -9.22 -19.75 -3.14
CA LEU A 175 -9.45 -18.32 -2.90
C LEU A 175 -10.91 -17.91 -3.11
N ILE A 176 -11.65 -18.73 -3.85
CA ILE A 176 -13.10 -18.64 -4.06
C ILE A 176 -13.70 -20.03 -3.89
N THR A 177 -14.97 -20.11 -3.49
CA THR A 177 -15.68 -21.39 -3.43
C THR A 177 -16.10 -21.84 -4.82
N GLU A 178 -16.48 -23.11 -4.95
CA GLU A 178 -17.05 -23.65 -6.19
C GLU A 178 -18.31 -22.86 -6.60
N GLU A 179 -19.17 -22.47 -5.65
CA GLU A 179 -20.37 -21.68 -5.98
C GLU A 179 -20.02 -20.29 -6.52
N GLU A 180 -19.02 -19.63 -5.92
CA GLU A 180 -18.53 -18.32 -6.38
C GLU A 180 -17.88 -18.41 -7.76
N PHE A 181 -17.12 -19.48 -8.02
CA PHE A 181 -16.53 -19.76 -9.33
C PHE A 181 -17.60 -19.91 -10.42
N GLN A 182 -18.65 -20.70 -10.18
CA GLN A 182 -19.72 -20.91 -11.17
C GLN A 182 -20.50 -19.61 -11.45
N LEU A 183 -20.74 -18.78 -10.43
CA LEU A 183 -21.40 -17.48 -10.60
C LEU A 183 -20.56 -16.51 -11.44
N LEU A 184 -19.25 -16.44 -11.19
CA LEU A 184 -18.34 -15.55 -11.93
C LEU A 184 -18.11 -16.04 -13.36
N LYS A 185 -17.92 -17.36 -13.54
CA LYS A 185 -17.79 -17.98 -14.87
C LYS A 185 -19.01 -17.71 -15.73
N THR A 186 -20.22 -17.84 -15.17
CA THR A 186 -21.47 -17.55 -15.89
C THR A 186 -21.58 -16.08 -16.30
N LYS A 187 -21.12 -15.15 -15.46
CA LYS A 187 -21.09 -13.71 -15.81
C LYS A 187 -20.14 -13.42 -16.98
N VAL A 188 -18.97 -14.06 -17.00
CA VAL A 188 -18.00 -13.92 -18.10
C VAL A 188 -18.56 -14.51 -19.40
N ILE A 189 -19.17 -15.70 -19.34
CA ILE A 189 -19.79 -16.33 -20.51
C ILE A 189 -20.97 -15.51 -21.05
N ASN A 190 -21.80 -14.94 -20.19
CA ASN A 190 -22.94 -14.10 -20.61
C ASN A 190 -22.52 -12.70 -21.11
N SER A 191 -21.23 -12.36 -21.00
CA SER A 191 -20.65 -11.11 -21.52
C SER A 191 -19.96 -11.27 -22.88
N LEU A 192 -19.93 -12.51 -23.42
CA LEU A 192 -19.59 -12.83 -24.81
C LEU A 192 -20.74 -12.46 -25.75
#